data_AF-A0A1G7P0X4-F1
#
_entry.id   AF-A0A1G7P0X4-F1
#
_cell.length_a   1.000
_cell.length_b   1.000
_cell.length_c   1.000
_cell.angle_alpha   90.00
_cell.angle_beta   90.00
_cell.angle_gamma   90.00
#
_symmetry.space_group_name_H-M   'P 1'
#
loop_
_entity.id
_entity.type
_entity.pdbx_description
1 polymer ?
#
loop_
_entity_poly.entity_id
_entity_poly.type
_entity_poly.pdbx_seq_one_letter_code
_entity_poly.pdbx_strand_id
1 'polypeptide(L)'
;MNAPVAAALLAARAVTPAKPAITQPAVPADLICLMCNYLHDDLHLDLYGFADEDDGCSVEAVTLAGHNINVSALIKPEQFKQMSWAVDRAAVRARAMDQAQARAERAVFDLHCVV
;
A
#
# COMPACT_ATOMS: atom_id res chain seq x y z
N MET A 1 -20.16 -52.87 16.96
CA MET A 1 -19.66 -51.74 17.75
C MET A 1 -18.66 -51.00 16.86
N ASN A 2 -19.09 -49.87 16.28
CA ASN A 2 -18.33 -48.99 15.39
C ASN A 2 -18.12 -47.68 16.19
N ALA A 3 -17.03 -46.91 16.20
CA ALA A 3 -15.75 -46.86 15.49
C ALA A 3 -14.81 -45.93 16.32
N PRO A 4 -13.47 -45.99 16.18
CA PRO A 4 -12.60 -44.90 16.66
C PRO A 4 -11.82 -44.21 15.52
N VAL A 5 -12.30 -44.28 14.28
CA VAL A 5 -11.61 -43.64 13.12
C VAL A 5 -11.78 -42.11 13.14
N ALA A 6 -12.85 -41.60 13.76
CA ALA A 6 -13.15 -40.16 13.78
C ALA A 6 -12.15 -39.34 14.61
N ALA A 7 -11.65 -39.87 15.74
CA ALA A 7 -10.71 -39.16 16.60
C ALA A 7 -9.30 -39.06 15.99
N ALA A 8 -8.84 -40.13 15.33
CA ALA A 8 -7.55 -40.17 14.67
C ALA A 8 -7.47 -39.22 13.45
N LEU A 9 -8.56 -39.12 12.67
CA LEU A 9 -8.66 -38.16 11.57
C LEU A 9 -8.72 -36.70 12.06
N LEU A 10 -9.33 -36.44 13.22
CA LEU A 10 -9.37 -35.09 13.81
C LEU A 10 -7.99 -34.66 14.31
N ALA A 11 -7.24 -35.56 14.96
CA ALA A 11 -5.88 -35.30 15.44
C ALA A 11 -4.88 -35.11 14.29
N ALA A 12 -5.00 -35.88 13.20
CA ALA A 12 -4.16 -35.70 12.01
C ALA A 12 -4.36 -34.35 11.31
N ARG A 13 -5.57 -33.78 11.40
CA ARG A 13 -5.91 -32.46 10.84
C ARG A 13 -5.38 -31.28 11.68
N ALA A 14 -5.08 -31.51 12.96
CA ALA A 14 -4.49 -30.50 13.85
C ALA A 14 -2.96 -30.37 13.69
N VAL A 15 -2.30 -31.36 13.07
CA VAL A 15 -0.84 -31.44 12.92
C VAL A 15 -0.36 -31.04 11.52
N THR A 16 -1.27 -30.76 10.57
CA THR A 16 -0.85 -30.14 9.31
C THR A 16 -0.32 -28.74 9.62
N PRO A 17 0.93 -28.40 9.23
CA PRO A 17 1.45 -27.06 9.42
C PRO A 17 0.44 -26.10 8.80
N ALA A 18 -0.05 -25.16 9.61
CA ALA A 18 -1.02 -24.17 9.18
C ALA A 18 -0.55 -23.62 7.83
N LYS A 19 -1.33 -23.87 6.78
CA LYS A 19 -1.13 -23.26 5.47
C LYS A 19 -0.84 -21.78 5.74
N PRO A 20 0.29 -21.22 5.29
CA PRO A 20 0.62 -19.83 5.60
C PRO A 20 -0.60 -19.01 5.23
N ALA A 21 -1.12 -18.26 6.20
CA ALA A 21 -2.26 -17.39 5.97
C ALA A 21 -1.90 -16.57 4.73
N ILE A 22 -2.73 -16.65 3.69
CA ILE A 22 -2.52 -15.88 2.47
C ILE A 22 -2.87 -14.44 2.85
N THR A 23 -1.91 -13.74 3.44
CA THR A 23 -2.04 -12.34 3.79
C THR A 23 -1.97 -11.56 2.49
N GLN A 24 -2.94 -10.66 2.28
CA GLN A 24 -2.91 -9.81 1.11
C GLN A 24 -1.64 -8.96 1.12
N PRO A 25 -0.95 -8.82 -0.02
CA PRO A 25 0.25 -7.99 -0.10
C PRO A 25 -0.14 -6.54 0.22
N ALA A 26 0.49 -5.97 1.22
CA ALA A 26 0.33 -4.56 1.58
C ALA A 26 1.35 -3.70 0.84
N VAL A 27 1.10 -2.39 0.79
CA VAL A 27 2.10 -1.44 0.29
C VAL A 27 3.25 -1.37 1.31
N PRO A 28 4.52 -1.42 0.85
CA PRO A 28 5.67 -1.16 1.72
C PRO A 28 5.54 0.21 2.41
N ALA A 29 5.88 0.28 3.69
CA ALA A 29 5.75 1.52 4.49
C ALA A 29 6.68 2.66 4.04
N ASP A 30 7.70 2.32 3.24
CA ASP A 30 8.72 3.26 2.78
C ASP A 30 8.25 4.09 1.55
N LEU A 31 7.10 3.73 0.96
CA LEU A 31 6.58 4.40 -0.23
C LEU A 31 5.60 5.53 0.10
N ILE A 32 5.66 6.62 -0.66
CA ILE A 32 4.75 7.76 -0.53
C ILE A 32 3.59 7.67 -1.54
N CYS A 33 2.35 8.08 -1.18
CA CYS A 33 1.27 8.23 -2.19
C CYS A 33 1.68 9.39 -3.11
N LEU A 34 2.01 9.06 -4.35
CA LEU A 34 2.32 10.02 -5.39
C LEU A 34 1.01 10.61 -5.95
N MET A 35 0.06 9.74 -6.29
CA MET A 35 -1.22 10.15 -6.85
C MET A 35 -2.29 9.20 -6.36
N CYS A 36 -3.38 9.75 -5.85
CA CYS A 36 -4.49 8.94 -5.34
C CYS A 36 -5.71 9.17 -6.27
N ASN A 37 -6.57 8.17 -6.47
CA ASN A 37 -7.69 8.12 -7.42
C ASN A 37 -7.32 8.24 -8.93
N TYR A 38 -6.16 7.74 -9.34
CA TYR A 38 -5.79 7.65 -10.76
C TYR A 38 -6.69 6.66 -11.50
N LEU A 39 -7.32 7.08 -12.61
CA LEU A 39 -8.19 6.21 -13.42
C LEU A 39 -7.37 5.47 -14.48
N HIS A 40 -7.36 4.14 -14.43
CA HIS A 40 -6.73 3.27 -15.42
C HIS A 40 -7.67 2.13 -15.79
N ASP A 41 -8.06 2.03 -17.06
CA ASP A 41 -8.96 0.97 -17.56
C ASP A 41 -10.19 0.73 -16.66
N ASP A 42 -10.90 1.83 -16.33
CA ASP A 42 -12.08 1.89 -15.45
C ASP A 42 -11.84 1.53 -13.97
N LEU A 43 -10.58 1.38 -13.55
CA LEU A 43 -10.19 1.18 -12.16
C LEU A 43 -9.60 2.45 -11.56
N HIS A 44 -10.04 2.79 -10.35
CA HIS A 44 -9.39 3.82 -9.54
C HIS A 44 -8.25 3.19 -8.75
N LEU A 45 -7.05 3.74 -8.97
CA LEU A 45 -5.80 3.27 -8.42
C LEU A 45 -5.11 4.37 -7.63
N ASP A 46 -4.48 4.01 -6.53
CA ASP A 46 -3.56 4.88 -5.81
C ASP A 46 -2.13 4.43 -6.15
N LEU A 47 -1.31 5.37 -6.61
CA LEU A 47 0.05 5.17 -7.06
C LEU A 47 1.02 5.53 -5.93
N TYR A 48 1.90 4.60 -5.59
CA TYR A 48 2.90 4.73 -4.55
C TYR A 48 4.30 4.54 -5.12
N GLY A 49 5.25 5.31 -4.59
CA GLY A 49 6.60 5.29 -5.14
C GLY A 49 7.53 6.29 -4.49
N PHE A 50 8.54 6.69 -5.25
CA PHE A 50 9.53 7.68 -4.85
C PHE A 50 9.47 8.89 -5.78
N ALA A 51 9.66 10.08 -5.22
CA ALA A 51 9.86 11.30 -5.98
C ALA A 51 11.35 11.65 -5.92
N ASP A 52 12.08 11.34 -6.98
CA ASP A 52 13.51 11.66 -7.08
C ASP A 52 13.71 13.08 -7.62
N GLU A 53 14.77 13.75 -7.17
CA GLU A 53 14.95 15.19 -7.44
C GLU A 53 15.26 15.46 -8.92
N ASP A 54 15.97 14.54 -9.58
CA ASP A 54 16.46 14.68 -10.95
C ASP A 54 15.61 13.86 -11.96
N ASP A 55 15.38 12.57 -11.69
CA ASP A 55 14.75 11.64 -12.66
C ASP A 55 13.23 11.56 -12.60
N GLY A 56 12.60 12.09 -11.55
CA GLY A 56 11.14 12.22 -11.44
C GLY A 56 10.45 11.22 -10.54
N CYS A 57 9.16 11.01 -10.78
CA CYS A 57 8.36 10.12 -9.96
C CYS A 57 8.50 8.69 -10.47
N SER A 58 9.07 7.80 -9.67
CA SER A 58 9.09 6.36 -9.95
C SER A 58 7.94 5.71 -9.18
N VAL A 59 7.02 5.05 -9.90
CA VAL A 59 5.91 4.31 -9.29
C VAL A 59 6.37 2.86 -9.07
N GLU A 60 6.33 2.37 -7.84
CA GLU A 60 6.76 1.02 -7.47
C GLU A 60 5.61 0.13 -6.98
N ALA A 61 4.59 0.74 -6.37
CA ALA A 61 3.42 0.02 -5.90
C ALA A 61 2.14 0.73 -6.33
N VAL A 62 1.09 -0.05 -6.47
CA VAL A 62 -0.23 0.45 -6.86
C VAL A 62 -1.26 -0.27 -6.03
N THR A 63 -2.22 0.47 -5.49
CA THR A 63 -3.37 -0.11 -4.79
C THR A 63 -4.67 0.25 -5.49
N LEU A 64 -5.72 -0.51 -5.19
CA LEU A 64 -7.07 -0.06 -5.47
C LEU A 64 -7.41 1.10 -4.54
N ALA A 65 -8.04 2.15 -5.09
CA ALA A 65 -8.38 3.34 -4.33
C ALA A 65 -9.20 2.99 -3.08
N GLY A 66 -8.76 3.50 -1.92
CA GLY A 66 -9.41 3.25 -0.64
C GLY A 66 -9.11 1.88 -0.02
N HIS A 67 -8.27 1.05 -0.64
CA HIS A 67 -7.83 -0.25 -0.12
C HIS A 67 -6.31 -0.29 0.02
N ASN A 68 -5.82 -0.97 1.06
CA ASN A 68 -4.39 -1.20 1.27
C ASN A 68 -3.95 -2.56 0.68
N ILE A 69 -4.41 -2.85 -0.53
CA ILE A 69 -4.08 -4.10 -1.24
C ILE A 69 -3.20 -3.71 -2.42
N ASN A 70 -1.96 -4.16 -2.38
CA ASN A 70 -1.01 -3.94 -3.44
C ASN A 70 -1.32 -4.85 -4.63
N VAL A 71 -1.72 -4.24 -5.74
CA VAL A 71 -2.02 -4.89 -7.01
C VAL A 71 -0.86 -4.78 -8.01
N SER A 72 0.32 -4.32 -7.56
CA SER A 72 1.50 -4.15 -8.41
C SER A 72 1.86 -5.39 -9.22
N ALA A 73 1.66 -6.59 -8.64
CA ALA A 73 1.92 -7.87 -9.30
C ALA A 73 1.04 -8.15 -10.52
N LEU A 74 -0.09 -7.45 -10.66
CA LEU A 74 -1.02 -7.59 -11.79
C LEU A 74 -0.71 -6.60 -12.93
N ILE A 75 0.17 -5.63 -12.69
CA ILE A 75 0.46 -4.53 -13.62
C ILE A 75 1.77 -4.82 -14.34
N LYS A 76 1.81 -4.56 -15.65
CA LYS A 76 3.03 -4.74 -16.45
C LYS A 76 4.04 -3.63 -16.16
N PRO A 77 5.36 -3.89 -16.22
CA PRO A 77 6.39 -2.87 -16.05
C PRO A 77 6.23 -1.65 -16.97
N GLU A 78 5.73 -1.87 -18.20
CA GLU A 78 5.46 -0.80 -19.16
C GLU A 78 4.36 0.17 -18.69
N GLN A 79 3.34 -0.36 -18.01
CA GLN A 79 2.24 0.44 -17.46
C GLN A 79 2.71 1.29 -16.27
N PHE A 80 3.62 0.78 -15.44
CA PHE A 80 4.27 1.58 -14.39
C PHE A 80 4.97 2.82 -14.96
N LYS A 81 5.68 2.66 -16.08
CA LYS A 81 6.37 3.78 -16.74
C LYS A 81 5.40 4.82 -17.31
N GLN A 82 4.26 4.39 -17.82
CA GLN A 82 3.20 5.31 -18.27
C GLN A 82 2.55 6.04 -17.08
N MET A 83 2.28 5.31 -15.99
CA MET A 83 1.74 5.87 -14.76
C MET A 83 2.70 6.90 -14.14
N SER A 84 4.01 6.65 -14.15
CA SER A 84 5.01 7.63 -13.67
C SER A 84 4.99 8.96 -14.41
N TRP A 85 4.71 8.94 -15.72
CA TRP A 85 4.58 10.17 -16.50
C TRP A 85 3.35 10.99 -16.09
N ALA A 86 2.25 10.31 -15.75
CA ALA A 86 0.99 10.96 -15.40
C ALA A 86 1.05 11.69 -14.04
N VAL A 87 2.06 11.43 -13.22
CA VAL A 87 2.24 12.07 -11.92
C VAL A 87 2.92 13.44 -12.09
N ASP A 88 2.25 14.49 -11.63
CA ASP A 88 2.84 15.84 -11.57
C ASP A 88 3.75 15.99 -10.35
N ARG A 89 5.06 16.20 -10.59
CA ARG A 89 6.08 16.39 -9.56
C ARG A 89 5.77 17.58 -8.63
N ALA A 90 5.25 18.67 -9.18
CA ALA A 90 4.96 19.88 -8.42
C ALA A 90 3.84 19.64 -7.40
N ALA A 91 2.82 18.89 -7.82
CA ALA A 91 1.71 18.50 -6.96
C ALA A 91 2.15 17.55 -5.83
N VAL A 92 3.03 16.59 -6.13
CA VAL A 92 3.57 15.67 -5.11
C VAL A 92 4.39 16.42 -4.06
N ARG A 93 5.30 17.31 -4.49
CA ARG A 93 6.12 18.11 -3.55
C ARG A 93 5.28 19.05 -2.71
N ALA A 94 4.30 19.73 -3.32
CA ALA A 94 3.38 20.59 -2.58
C ALA A 94 2.62 19.81 -1.50
N ARG A 95 2.13 18.61 -1.81
CA ARG A 95 1.48 17.73 -0.82
C ARG A 95 2.42 17.27 0.29
N ALA A 96 3.66 16.93 -0.06
CA ALA A 96 4.66 16.53 0.94
C ALA A 96 4.97 17.69 1.91
N MET A 97 5.08 18.92 1.39
CA MET A 97 5.27 20.12 2.21
C MET A 97 4.05 20.43 3.08
N ASP A 98 2.84 20.35 2.55
CA ASP A 98 1.60 20.54 3.31
C ASP A 98 1.48 19.51 4.45
N GLN A 99 1.80 18.24 4.19
CA GLN A 99 1.78 17.21 5.24
C GLN A 99 2.85 17.44 6.30
N ALA A 100 4.05 17.88 5.90
CA ALA A 100 5.12 18.23 6.84
C ALA A 100 4.70 19.43 7.70
N GLN A 101 4.09 20.45 7.10
CA GLN A 101 3.61 21.63 7.80
C GLN A 101 2.46 21.28 8.77
N ALA A 102 1.48 20.48 8.34
CA ALA A 102 0.39 20.02 9.21
C ALA A 102 0.88 19.18 10.39
N ARG A 103 1.95 18.38 10.21
CA ARG A 103 2.61 17.65 11.32
C ARG A 103 3.33 18.60 12.27
N ALA A 104 4.02 19.60 11.74
CA ALA A 104 4.69 20.62 12.55
C ALA A 104 3.67 21.44 13.36
N GLU A 105 2.56 21.86 12.74
CA GLU A 105 1.48 22.60 13.40
C GLU A 105 0.83 21.78 14.53
N ARG A 106 0.59 20.48 14.32
CA ARG A 106 0.10 19.59 15.39
C ARG A 106 1.10 19.44 16.53
N ALA A 107 2.39 19.26 16.23
CA ALA A 107 3.42 19.15 17.25
C ALA A 107 3.53 20.44 18.09
N VAL A 108 3.36 21.61 17.47
CA VAL A 108 3.32 22.90 18.16
C VAL A 108 2.06 23.02 19.02
N PHE A 109 0.90 22.60 18.52
CA PHE A 109 -0.36 22.61 19.27
C PHE A 109 -0.30 21.69 20.50
N ASP A 110 0.22 20.47 20.36
CA ASP A 110 0.40 19.53 21.47
C ASP A 110 1.37 20.08 22.52
N LEU A 111 2.44 20.76 22.11
CA LEU A 111 3.35 21.47 23.04
C LEU A 111 2.65 22.59 23.79
N HIS A 112 1.70 23.28 23.14
CA HIS A 112 1.00 24.44 23.69
C HIS A 112 -0.22 24.08 24.56
N CYS A 113 -0.74 22.84 24.44
CA CYS A 113 -1.85 22.33 25.25
C CYS A 113 -1.41 21.55 26.51
N VAL A 114 -0.12 21.40 26.76
CA VAL A 114 0.45 20.71 27.94
C VAL A 114 0.89 21.70 29.04
N VAL A 115 0.43 22.96 29.00
CA VAL A 115 0.61 23.97 30.04
C VAL A 115 -0.73 24.31 30.68
#